data_AF-A0A820FH02-F1
#
_entry.id   AF-A0A820FH02-F1
#
_cell.length_a   1.000
_cell.length_b   1.000
_cell.length_c   1.000
_cell.angle_alpha   90.00
_cell.angle_beta   90.00
_cell.angle_gamma   90.00
#
_symmetry.space_group_name_H-M   'P 1'
#
loop_
_entity.id
_entity.type
_entity.pdbx_description
1 polymer ?
#
loop_
_entity_poly.entity_id
_entity_poly.type
_entity_poly.pdbx_seq_one_letter_code
_entity_poly.pdbx_strand_id
1 'polypeptide(L)'
;MLISMNVRSILGYLAIIIFGMLYMNFLNQALYRLIRIVYSQNRWFLSLKLYIILPIIEIIIITPILLSVLIPLNGVTYLPNDYFCYATFTNIPGVLCAAVVVYMCPLCCISFIYMHITKFIRQQGNIQTLIIKQRQARDLLIIRRILIIVSLLLILGIPALVLVFMFIITGEEYPLLTRISFFPVNVSQAGLSVALLFSIPQLKNIILNLRTTKTVAP
;
A
#
# COMPACT_ATOMS: atom_id res chain seq x y z
N MET A 1 34.26 8.20 -10.86
CA MET A 1 32.88 8.64 -11.19
C MET A 1 31.93 7.45 -11.38
N LEU A 2 32.27 6.46 -12.22
CA LEU A 2 31.45 5.25 -12.47
C LEU A 2 31.04 4.47 -11.22
N ILE A 3 31.95 4.26 -10.26
CA ILE A 3 31.62 3.53 -9.01
C ILE A 3 30.55 4.27 -8.19
N SER A 4 30.58 5.61 -8.18
CA SER A 4 29.57 6.40 -7.46
C SER A 4 28.19 6.34 -8.13
N MET A 5 28.14 6.28 -9.47
CA MET A 5 26.87 6.14 -10.20
C MET A 5 26.22 4.78 -9.94
N ASN A 6 26.99 3.69 -9.93
CA ASN A 6 26.45 2.35 -9.65
C ASN A 6 25.85 2.25 -8.24
N VAL A 7 26.53 2.81 -7.22
CA VAL A 7 26.00 2.81 -5.85
C VAL A 7 24.69 3.60 -5.75
N ARG A 8 24.60 4.77 -6.39
CA ARG A 8 23.36 5.58 -6.35
C ARG A 8 22.19 4.88 -7.05
N SER A 9 22.43 4.22 -8.18
CA SER A 9 21.38 3.45 -8.87
C SER A 9 20.87 2.30 -8.00
N ILE A 10 21.77 1.57 -7.32
CA ILE A 10 21.38 0.51 -6.36
C ILE A 10 20.51 1.09 -5.24
N LEU A 11 20.87 2.25 -4.69
CA LEU A 11 20.07 2.92 -3.66
C LEU A 11 18.68 3.33 -4.19
N GLY A 12 18.58 3.79 -5.45
CA GLY A 12 17.31 4.07 -6.10
C GLY A 12 16.41 2.83 -6.23
N TYR A 13 16.98 1.69 -6.65
CA TYR A 13 16.27 0.41 -6.69
C TYR A 13 15.80 -0.02 -5.29
N LEU A 14 16.67 0.07 -4.29
CA LEU A 14 16.32 -0.27 -2.91
C LEU A 14 15.18 0.61 -2.38
N ALA A 15 15.17 1.90 -2.70
CA ALA A 15 14.08 2.79 -2.31
C ALA A 15 12.73 2.37 -2.92
N ILE A 16 12.70 2.02 -4.22
CA ILE A 16 11.49 1.52 -4.89
C ILE A 16 11.02 0.21 -4.25
N ILE A 17 11.95 -0.70 -3.95
CA ILE A 17 11.66 -1.96 -3.26
C ILE A 17 11.04 -1.70 -1.88
N ILE A 18 11.62 -0.81 -1.07
CA ILE A 18 11.10 -0.45 0.25
C ILE A 18 9.68 0.12 0.13
N PHE A 19 9.42 0.99 -0.84
CA PHE A 19 8.08 1.50 -1.08
C PHE A 19 7.10 0.40 -1.49
N GLY A 20 7.52 -0.55 -2.34
CA GLY A 20 6.74 -1.75 -2.67
C GLY A 20 6.40 -2.58 -1.42
N MET A 21 7.39 -2.84 -0.57
CA MET A 21 7.21 -3.61 0.66
C MET A 21 6.17 -2.96 1.60
N LEU A 22 6.11 -1.63 1.67
CA LEU A 22 5.08 -0.94 2.47
C LEU A 22 3.67 -1.22 1.95
N TYR A 23 3.42 -1.10 0.65
CA TYR A 23 2.11 -1.40 0.05
C TYR A 23 1.70 -2.86 0.22
N MET A 24 2.65 -3.76 -0.01
CA MET A 24 2.47 -5.19 0.16
C MET A 24 2.17 -5.58 1.62
N ASN A 25 2.77 -4.91 2.60
CA ASN A 25 2.39 -5.07 4.01
C ASN A 25 0.92 -4.67 4.29
N PHE A 26 0.39 -3.61 3.66
CA PHE A 26 -1.03 -3.27 3.80
C PHE A 26 -1.93 -4.34 3.13
N LEU A 27 -1.49 -4.91 2.01
CA LEU A 27 -2.19 -6.00 1.34
C LEU A 27 -2.24 -7.27 2.21
N ASN A 28 -1.12 -7.69 2.79
CA ASN A 28 -1.07 -8.80 3.74
C ASN A 28 -2.04 -8.62 4.90
N GLN A 29 -2.10 -7.41 5.47
CA GLN A 29 -3.03 -7.11 6.55
C GLN A 29 -4.50 -7.24 6.12
N ALA A 30 -4.84 -6.84 4.88
CA ALA A 30 -6.17 -7.05 4.33
C ALA A 30 -6.46 -8.55 4.13
N LEU A 31 -5.48 -9.30 3.60
CA LEU A 31 -5.55 -10.76 3.40
C LEU A 31 -5.76 -11.50 4.72
N TYR A 32 -5.05 -11.12 5.78
CA TYR A 32 -5.24 -11.68 7.12
C TYR A 32 -6.64 -11.44 7.66
N ARG A 33 -7.20 -10.24 7.44
CA ARG A 33 -8.59 -9.96 7.82
C ARG A 33 -9.56 -10.81 7.01
N LEU A 34 -9.32 -10.98 5.72
CA LEU A 34 -10.13 -11.85 4.86
C LEU A 34 -10.12 -13.29 5.37
N ILE A 35 -8.94 -13.86 5.58
CA ILE A 35 -8.77 -15.22 6.09
C ILE A 35 -9.51 -15.40 7.42
N ARG A 36 -9.29 -14.47 8.35
CA ARG A 36 -9.91 -14.54 9.69
C ARG A 36 -11.43 -14.42 9.65
N ILE A 37 -11.99 -13.57 8.80
CA ILE A 37 -13.44 -13.28 8.76
C ILE A 37 -14.19 -14.29 7.91
N VAL A 38 -13.69 -14.59 6.70
CA VAL A 38 -14.38 -15.42 5.71
C VAL A 38 -14.07 -16.90 5.93
N TYR A 39 -12.82 -17.24 6.23
CA TYR A 39 -12.35 -18.63 6.34
C TYR A 39 -12.13 -19.05 7.80
N SER A 40 -12.89 -18.47 8.74
CA SER A 40 -12.75 -18.72 10.17
C SER A 40 -12.90 -20.20 10.57
N GLN A 41 -13.58 -21.00 9.74
CA GLN A 41 -13.82 -22.43 9.99
C GLN A 41 -12.62 -23.31 9.59
N ASN A 42 -11.78 -22.86 8.65
CA ASN A 42 -10.68 -23.66 8.12
C ASN A 42 -9.41 -23.43 8.94
N ARG A 43 -9.12 -24.35 9.88
CA ARG A 43 -7.96 -24.27 10.80
C ARG A 43 -6.61 -24.10 10.10
N TRP A 44 -6.45 -24.63 8.89
CA TRP A 44 -5.19 -24.54 8.13
C TRP A 44 -4.80 -23.09 7.80
N PHE A 45 -5.74 -22.27 7.34
CA PHE A 45 -5.51 -20.86 7.02
C PHE A 45 -5.27 -19.99 8.27
N LEU A 46 -5.70 -20.47 9.44
CA LEU A 46 -5.49 -19.81 10.72
C LEU A 46 -4.14 -20.16 11.37
N SER A 47 -3.32 -21.01 10.72
CA SER A 47 -2.02 -21.38 11.28
C SER A 47 -1.06 -20.19 11.33
N LEU A 48 -0.49 -19.93 12.51
CA LEU A 48 0.48 -18.85 12.73
C LEU A 48 1.69 -18.94 11.77
N LYS A 49 2.04 -20.15 11.33
CA LYS A 49 3.08 -20.39 10.33
C LYS A 49 2.78 -19.68 9.01
N LEU A 50 1.53 -19.74 8.52
CA LEU A 50 1.14 -19.07 7.28
C LEU A 50 1.27 -17.54 7.40
N TYR A 51 0.91 -16.98 8.56
CA TYR A 51 1.08 -15.54 8.82
C TYR A 51 2.54 -15.09 8.83
N ILE A 52 3.49 -15.93 9.26
CA ILE A 52 4.92 -15.60 9.24
C ILE A 52 5.53 -15.85 7.85
N ILE A 53 5.14 -16.93 7.18
CA ILE A 53 5.72 -17.32 5.89
C ILE A 53 5.31 -16.35 4.77
N LEU A 54 4.03 -15.93 4.74
CA LEU A 54 3.51 -15.05 3.68
C LEU A 54 4.32 -13.75 3.50
N PRO A 55 4.59 -12.94 4.55
CA PRO A 55 5.35 -11.69 4.41
C PRO A 55 6.81 -11.96 4.08
N ILE A 56 7.40 -13.06 4.57
CA ILE A 56 8.77 -13.45 4.21
C ILE A 56 8.86 -13.74 2.71
N ILE A 57 7.93 -14.54 2.17
CA ILE A 57 7.86 -14.83 0.73
C ILE A 57 7.66 -13.53 -0.05
N GLU A 58 6.78 -12.66 0.40
CA GLU A 58 6.48 -11.43 -0.32
C GLU A 58 7.65 -10.45 -0.36
N ILE A 59 8.36 -10.31 0.76
CA ILE A 59 9.54 -9.44 0.93
C ILE A 59 10.74 -9.98 0.15
N ILE A 60 11.02 -11.29 0.27
CA ILE A 60 12.24 -11.89 -0.28
C ILE A 60 12.08 -12.27 -1.75
N ILE A 61 10.89 -12.73 -2.15
CA ILE A 61 10.67 -13.36 -3.45
C ILE A 61 9.83 -12.46 -4.35
N ILE A 62 8.61 -12.12 -3.94
CA ILE A 62 7.64 -11.48 -4.85
C ILE A 62 8.08 -10.05 -5.20
N THR A 63 8.39 -9.23 -4.21
CA THR A 63 8.72 -7.81 -4.43
C THR A 63 10.00 -7.63 -5.25
N PRO A 64 11.11 -8.33 -4.94
CA PRO A 64 12.33 -8.22 -5.74
C PRO A 64 12.18 -8.81 -7.15
N ILE A 65 11.46 -9.92 -7.32
CA ILE A 65 11.24 -10.51 -8.65
C ILE A 65 10.40 -9.60 -9.52
N LEU A 66 9.28 -9.08 -9.03
CA LEU A 66 8.43 -8.17 -9.81
C LEU A 66 9.18 -6.88 -10.18
N LEU A 67 10.00 -6.35 -9.28
CA LEU A 67 10.78 -5.13 -9.53
C LEU A 67 12.08 -5.39 -10.30
N SER A 68 12.56 -6.64 -10.38
CA SER A 68 13.75 -6.99 -11.18
C SER A 68 13.58 -6.69 -12.66
N VAL A 69 12.33 -6.64 -13.15
CA VAL A 69 11.98 -6.23 -14.51
C VAL A 69 12.45 -4.80 -14.82
N LEU A 70 12.63 -3.95 -13.80
CA LEU A 70 13.16 -2.60 -13.98
C LEU A 70 14.66 -2.59 -14.35
N ILE A 71 15.42 -3.63 -13.98
CA ILE A 71 16.86 -3.73 -14.28
C ILE A 71 17.14 -3.78 -15.79
N PRO A 72 16.59 -4.75 -16.56
CA PRO A 72 16.83 -4.81 -18.00
C PRO A 72 16.23 -3.61 -18.75
N LEU A 73 15.22 -2.94 -18.17
CA LEU A 73 14.63 -1.75 -18.77
C LEU A 73 15.49 -0.49 -18.57
N ASN A 74 16.58 -0.52 -17.81
CA ASN A 74 17.23 0.70 -17.31
C ASN A 74 16.24 1.63 -16.61
N GLY A 75 15.34 1.04 -15.81
CA GLY A 75 14.23 1.69 -15.14
C GLY A 75 14.62 2.66 -14.05
N VAL A 76 15.89 2.73 -13.67
CA VAL A 76 16.41 3.67 -12.67
C VAL A 76 17.64 4.36 -13.25
N THR A 77 17.53 5.67 -13.47
CA THR A 77 18.61 6.51 -13.98
C THR A 77 18.90 7.64 -12.99
N TYR A 78 20.11 8.21 -13.08
CA TYR A 78 20.50 9.34 -12.27
C TYR A 78 19.87 10.63 -12.82
N LEU A 79 19.08 11.33 -12.01
CA LEU A 79 18.51 12.63 -12.38
C LEU A 79 19.50 13.73 -11.99
N PRO A 80 20.13 14.44 -12.95
CA PRO A 80 21.16 15.43 -12.65
C PRO A 80 20.62 16.64 -11.88
N ASN A 81 19.36 17.01 -12.10
CA ASN A 81 18.72 18.18 -11.49
C ASN A 81 18.36 17.97 -10.01
N ASP A 82 18.11 16.73 -9.60
CA ASP A 82 17.68 16.42 -8.23
C ASP A 82 18.69 15.58 -7.43
N TYR A 83 19.82 15.19 -8.04
CA TYR A 83 20.93 14.47 -7.41
C TYR A 83 20.59 13.08 -6.82
N PHE A 84 19.47 12.46 -7.23
CA PHE A 84 19.09 11.10 -6.84
C PHE A 84 18.84 10.19 -8.06
N CYS A 85 18.79 8.87 -7.82
CA CYS A 85 18.44 7.89 -8.85
C CYS A 85 16.98 7.45 -8.72
N TYR A 86 16.23 7.51 -9.82
CA TYR A 86 14.83 7.10 -9.85
C TYR A 86 14.39 6.74 -11.27
N ALA A 87 13.15 6.28 -11.43
CA ALA A 87 12.55 6.07 -12.73
C ALA A 87 12.33 7.42 -13.45
N THR A 88 13.12 7.65 -14.49
CA THR A 88 12.94 8.78 -15.42
C THR A 88 11.68 8.60 -16.24
N PHE A 89 10.97 9.71 -16.52
CA PHE A 89 9.75 9.68 -17.34
C PHE A 89 10.05 9.31 -18.79
N THR A 90 11.27 9.54 -19.28
CA THR A 90 11.76 9.03 -20.57
C THR A 90 11.61 7.52 -20.71
N ASN A 91 11.68 6.77 -19.60
CA ASN A 91 11.47 5.33 -19.57
C ASN A 91 10.03 4.99 -19.18
N ILE A 92 9.10 5.29 -20.09
CA ILE A 92 7.65 5.06 -19.91
C ILE A 92 7.36 3.63 -19.43
N PRO A 93 7.93 2.55 -20.01
CA PRO A 93 7.69 1.19 -19.53
C PRO A 93 8.12 0.99 -18.07
N GLY A 94 9.28 1.54 -17.67
CA GLY A 94 9.77 1.46 -16.30
C GLY A 94 8.84 2.17 -15.31
N VAL A 95 8.41 3.40 -15.65
CA VAL A 95 7.49 4.19 -14.81
C VAL A 95 6.13 3.52 -14.70
N LEU A 96 5.55 3.04 -15.81
CA LEU A 96 4.27 2.34 -15.79
C LEU A 96 4.36 1.02 -15.02
N CYS A 97 5.44 0.26 -15.20
CA CYS A 97 5.68 -0.97 -14.44
C CYS A 97 5.74 -0.69 -12.93
N ALA A 98 6.53 0.30 -12.52
CA ALA A 98 6.63 0.70 -11.12
C ALA A 98 5.27 1.20 -10.58
N ALA A 99 4.56 2.06 -11.30
CA ALA A 99 3.26 2.57 -10.88
C ALA A 99 2.21 1.45 -10.76
N VAL A 100 2.19 0.50 -11.68
CA VAL A 100 1.23 -0.62 -11.63
C VAL A 100 1.58 -1.58 -10.50
N VAL A 101 2.84 -2.01 -10.39
CA VAL A 101 3.27 -3.03 -9.44
C VAL A 101 3.30 -2.50 -8.01
N VAL A 102 3.86 -1.31 -7.79
CA VAL A 102 4.05 -0.75 -6.43
C VAL A 102 2.77 -0.11 -5.90
N TYR A 103 1.94 0.47 -6.77
CA TYR A 103 0.84 1.32 -6.34
C TYR A 103 -0.54 0.79 -6.73
N MET A 104 -0.84 0.66 -8.03
CA MET A 104 -2.20 0.32 -8.47
C MET A 104 -2.60 -1.11 -8.10
N CYS A 105 -1.74 -2.09 -8.35
CA CYS A 105 -2.05 -3.50 -8.08
C CYS A 105 -2.33 -3.75 -6.59
N PRO A 106 -1.48 -3.34 -5.63
CA PRO A 106 -1.77 -3.51 -4.20
C PRO A 106 -3.05 -2.81 -3.75
N LEU A 107 -3.30 -1.57 -4.19
CA LEU A 107 -4.51 -0.83 -3.82
C LEU A 107 -5.79 -1.47 -4.39
N CYS A 108 -5.75 -1.94 -5.63
CA CYS A 108 -6.85 -2.67 -6.25
C CYS A 108 -7.13 -3.99 -5.52
N CYS A 109 -6.09 -4.76 -5.19
CA CYS A 109 -6.22 -5.99 -4.42
C CYS A 109 -6.79 -5.74 -3.01
N ILE A 110 -6.32 -4.70 -2.31
CA ILE A 110 -6.86 -4.28 -1.01
C ILE A 110 -8.35 -3.93 -1.13
N SER A 111 -8.71 -3.13 -2.12
CA SER A 111 -10.10 -2.75 -2.39
C SER A 111 -10.98 -3.97 -2.65
N PHE A 112 -10.52 -4.88 -3.52
CA PHE A 112 -11.21 -6.13 -3.84
C PHE A 112 -11.43 -7.00 -2.59
N ILE A 113 -10.40 -7.18 -1.78
CA ILE A 113 -10.48 -7.94 -0.53
C ILE A 113 -11.53 -7.33 0.41
N TYR A 114 -11.51 -6.01 0.62
CA TYR A 114 -12.47 -5.36 1.52
C TYR A 114 -13.90 -5.36 0.97
N MET A 115 -14.09 -5.27 -0.35
CA MET A 115 -15.40 -5.47 -0.98
C MET A 115 -15.91 -6.89 -0.74
N HIS A 116 -15.05 -7.90 -0.87
CA HIS A 116 -15.40 -9.30 -0.61
C HIS A 116 -15.78 -9.53 0.86
N ILE A 117 -15.00 -9.02 1.81
CA ILE A 117 -15.32 -9.08 3.25
C ILE A 117 -16.68 -8.43 3.52
N THR A 118 -16.93 -7.25 2.93
CA THR A 118 -18.19 -6.52 3.13
C THR A 118 -19.38 -7.32 2.61
N LYS A 119 -19.26 -7.93 1.42
CA LYS A 119 -20.29 -8.79 0.84
C LYS A 119 -20.58 -10.00 1.74
N PHE A 120 -19.54 -10.65 2.24
CA PHE A 120 -19.66 -11.81 3.13
C PHE A 120 -20.37 -11.47 4.44
N ILE A 121 -19.98 -10.37 5.11
CA ILE A 121 -20.62 -9.94 6.37
C ILE A 121 -22.10 -9.62 6.15
N ARG A 122 -22.45 -8.95 5.04
CA ARG A 122 -23.84 -8.64 4.70
C ARG A 122 -24.69 -9.90 4.49
N GLN A 123 -24.12 -10.94 3.86
CA GLN A 123 -24.82 -12.20 3.64
C GLN A 123 -25.05 -12.98 4.95
N GLN A 124 -24.11 -12.95 5.89
CA GLN A 124 -24.26 -13.65 7.17
C GLN A 124 -25.10 -12.90 8.23
N GLY A 125 -25.33 -11.60 8.06
CA GLY A 125 -25.97 -10.75 9.08
C GLY A 125 -27.41 -11.13 9.48
N ASN A 126 -28.10 -11.97 8.71
CA ASN A 126 -29.46 -12.42 9.02
C ASN A 126 -29.54 -13.62 9.97
N ILE A 127 -28.47 -14.39 10.13
CA ILE A 127 -28.48 -15.68 10.87
C ILE A 127 -27.86 -15.54 12.27
N GLN A 128 -27.24 -14.39 12.58
CA GLN A 128 -26.41 -14.23 13.77
C GLN A 128 -27.11 -13.55 14.96
N THR A 129 -26.63 -13.87 16.16
CA THR A 129 -27.12 -13.27 17.41
C THR A 129 -26.86 -11.77 17.49
N LEU A 130 -27.67 -11.05 18.27
CA LEU A 130 -27.60 -9.58 18.44
C LEU A 130 -26.20 -9.07 18.81
N ILE A 131 -25.48 -9.78 19.68
CA ILE A 131 -24.12 -9.41 20.12
C ILE A 131 -23.12 -9.46 18.96
N ILE A 132 -23.19 -10.51 18.13
CA ILE A 132 -22.30 -10.66 16.98
C ILE A 132 -22.65 -9.60 15.93
N LYS A 133 -23.95 -9.34 15.72
CA LYS A 133 -24.43 -8.30 14.81
C LYS A 133 -23.90 -6.90 15.17
N GLN A 134 -23.87 -6.54 16.46
CA GLN A 134 -23.29 -5.27 16.91
C GLN A 134 -21.78 -5.19 16.64
N ARG A 135 -21.04 -6.30 16.86
CA ARG A 135 -19.60 -6.34 16.55
C ARG A 135 -19.35 -6.19 15.04
N GLN A 136 -20.10 -6.91 14.23
CA GLN A 136 -20.03 -6.81 12.77
C GLN A 136 -20.37 -5.42 12.24
N ALA A 137 -21.36 -4.74 12.83
CA ALA A 137 -21.70 -3.37 12.43
C ALA A 137 -20.52 -2.40 12.64
N ARG A 138 -19.78 -2.55 13.76
CA ARG A 138 -18.57 -1.77 14.02
C ARG A 138 -17.45 -2.10 13.02
N ASP A 139 -17.21 -3.38 12.77
CA ASP A 139 -16.19 -3.83 11.83
C ASP A 139 -16.51 -3.36 10.40
N LEU A 140 -17.79 -3.38 9.99
CA LEU A 140 -18.24 -2.88 8.69
C LEU A 140 -18.06 -1.37 8.56
N LEU A 141 -18.30 -0.61 9.64
CA LEU A 141 -18.04 0.84 9.65
C LEU A 141 -16.54 1.12 9.44
N ILE A 142 -15.65 0.37 10.11
CA ILE A 142 -14.20 0.47 9.92
C ILE A 142 -13.82 0.13 8.48
N ILE A 143 -14.30 -1.00 7.95
CA ILE A 143 -14.03 -1.44 6.56
C ILE A 143 -14.52 -0.40 5.56
N ARG A 144 -15.71 0.18 5.76
CA ARG A 144 -16.25 1.25 4.91
C ARG A 144 -15.33 2.47 4.89
N ARG A 145 -14.77 2.86 6.05
CA ARG A 145 -13.79 3.97 6.12
C ARG A 145 -12.51 3.62 5.37
N ILE A 146 -11.99 2.40 5.50
CA ILE A 146 -10.80 1.96 4.76
C ILE A 146 -11.07 2.00 3.24
N LEU A 147 -12.23 1.51 2.79
CA LEU A 147 -12.60 1.57 1.37
C LEU A 147 -12.67 3.01 0.86
N ILE A 148 -13.29 3.93 1.61
CA ILE A 148 -13.33 5.35 1.25
C ILE A 148 -11.91 5.91 1.14
N ILE A 149 -11.04 5.63 2.11
CA ILE A 149 -9.64 6.08 2.08
C ILE A 149 -8.93 5.50 0.86
N VAL A 150 -8.98 4.19 0.63
CA VAL A 150 -8.34 3.52 -0.52
C VAL A 150 -8.85 4.09 -1.86
N SER A 151 -10.15 4.34 -1.99
CA SER A 151 -10.71 4.98 -3.19
C SER A 151 -10.21 6.41 -3.39
N LEU A 152 -10.16 7.22 -2.32
CA LEU A 152 -9.58 8.56 -2.38
C LEU A 152 -8.10 8.53 -2.77
N LEU A 153 -7.36 7.54 -2.28
CA LEU A 153 -5.96 7.35 -2.64
C LEU A 153 -5.82 7.00 -4.12
N LEU A 154 -6.61 6.05 -4.65
CA LEU A 154 -6.61 5.74 -6.08
C LEU A 154 -6.87 6.97 -6.95
N ILE A 155 -7.81 7.84 -6.56
CA ILE A 155 -8.09 9.10 -7.24
C ILE A 155 -6.89 10.06 -7.15
N LEU A 156 -6.21 10.10 -6.01
CA LEU A 156 -5.00 10.91 -5.80
C LEU A 156 -3.83 10.48 -6.72
N GLY A 157 -3.83 9.23 -7.20
CA GLY A 157 -2.87 8.75 -8.20
C GLY A 157 -3.13 9.25 -9.63
N ILE A 158 -4.34 9.74 -9.93
CA ILE A 158 -4.72 10.19 -11.29
C ILE A 158 -3.86 11.36 -11.78
N PRO A 159 -3.58 12.42 -10.99
CA PRO A 159 -2.67 13.48 -11.40
C PRO A 159 -1.30 12.96 -11.89
N ALA A 160 -0.72 11.96 -11.23
CA ALA A 160 0.55 11.39 -11.66
C ALA A 160 0.43 10.69 -13.04
N LEU A 161 -0.69 10.01 -13.30
CA LEU A 161 -0.96 9.43 -14.61
C LEU A 161 -1.15 10.51 -15.69
N VAL A 162 -1.89 11.58 -15.38
CA VAL A 162 -2.07 12.72 -16.30
C VAL A 162 -0.72 13.33 -16.67
N LEU A 163 0.20 13.45 -15.71
CA LEU A 163 1.56 13.93 -15.95
C LEU A 163 2.36 12.99 -16.87
N VAL A 164 2.23 11.67 -16.71
CA VAL A 164 2.82 10.69 -17.63
C VAL A 164 2.23 10.83 -19.04
N PHE A 165 0.90 11.00 -19.16
CA PHE A 165 0.25 11.21 -20.46
C PHE A 165 0.67 12.53 -21.11
N MET A 166 0.78 13.61 -20.33
CA MET A 166 1.27 14.89 -20.82
C MET A 166 2.70 14.77 -21.34
N PHE A 167 3.57 14.03 -20.63
CA PHE A 167 4.92 13.73 -21.11
C PHE A 167 4.91 12.95 -22.43
N ILE A 168 4.06 11.92 -22.56
CA ILE A 168 3.93 11.15 -23.80
C ILE A 168 3.52 12.03 -24.99
N ILE A 169 2.66 13.03 -24.76
CA ILE A 169 2.17 13.93 -25.82
C ILE A 169 3.21 15.01 -26.16
N THR A 170 3.84 15.61 -25.15
CA THR A 170 4.72 16.77 -25.34
C THR A 170 6.18 16.40 -25.61
N GLY A 171 6.64 15.26 -25.12
CA GLY A 171 8.04 14.84 -25.17
C GLY A 171 8.98 15.60 -24.24
N GLU A 172 8.47 16.52 -23.41
CA GLU A 172 9.28 17.38 -22.54
C GLU A 172 9.19 16.97 -21.07
N GLU A 173 10.34 16.67 -20.45
CA GLU A 173 10.43 16.41 -19.01
C GLU A 173 10.49 17.73 -18.22
N TYR A 174 9.40 18.07 -17.52
CA TYR A 174 9.42 19.20 -16.60
C TYR A 174 10.21 18.85 -15.33
N PRO A 175 11.10 19.71 -14.81
CA PRO A 175 11.92 19.40 -13.63
C PRO A 175 11.10 19.19 -12.35
N LEU A 176 9.88 19.75 -12.28
CA LEU A 176 8.97 19.57 -11.15
C LEU A 176 8.13 18.27 -11.23
N LEU A 177 8.13 17.61 -12.38
CA LEU A 177 7.29 16.43 -12.67
C LEU A 177 7.54 15.32 -11.65
N THR A 178 8.81 15.02 -11.41
CA THR A 178 9.25 13.98 -10.46
C THR A 178 8.80 14.31 -9.03
N ARG A 179 8.93 15.57 -8.60
CA ARG A 179 8.54 15.96 -7.24
C ARG A 179 7.03 15.88 -7.04
N ILE A 180 6.26 16.31 -8.04
CA ILE A 180 4.80 16.23 -8.01
C ILE A 180 4.34 14.77 -8.03
N SER A 181 4.99 13.87 -8.77
CA SER A 181 4.61 12.45 -8.80
C SER A 181 4.86 11.72 -7.48
N PHE A 182 5.85 12.14 -6.69
CA PHE A 182 6.09 11.56 -5.36
C PHE A 182 5.03 11.97 -4.33
N PHE A 183 4.38 13.12 -4.50
CA PHE A 183 3.42 13.63 -3.53
C PHE A 183 2.24 12.66 -3.29
N PRO A 184 1.53 12.17 -4.34
CA PRO A 184 0.49 11.16 -4.17
C PRO A 184 0.94 9.92 -3.42
N VAL A 185 2.13 9.39 -3.73
CA VAL A 185 2.66 8.15 -3.13
C VAL A 185 2.94 8.32 -1.64
N ASN A 186 3.47 9.47 -1.22
CA ASN A 186 3.73 9.77 0.18
C ASN A 186 2.42 9.98 0.95
N VAL A 187 1.47 10.73 0.37
CA VAL A 187 0.16 10.98 0.98
C VAL A 187 -0.63 9.68 1.14
N SER A 188 -0.55 8.76 0.17
CA SER A 188 -1.19 7.45 0.28
C SER A 188 -0.55 6.55 1.33
N GLN A 189 0.77 6.57 1.47
CA GLN A 189 1.44 5.83 2.56
C GLN A 189 1.06 6.37 3.93
N ALA A 190 1.04 7.70 4.09
CA ALA A 190 0.59 8.32 5.32
C ALA A 190 -0.90 8.00 5.59
N GLY A 191 -1.75 8.12 4.57
CA GLY A 191 -3.18 7.84 4.65
C GLY A 191 -3.47 6.39 5.04
N LEU A 192 -2.79 5.41 4.42
CA LEU A 192 -2.90 4.00 4.77
C LEU A 192 -2.39 3.71 6.18
N SER A 193 -1.25 4.30 6.58
CA SER A 193 -0.71 4.15 7.95
C SER A 193 -1.70 4.64 9.00
N VAL A 194 -2.32 5.80 8.77
CA VAL A 194 -3.38 6.35 9.64
C VAL A 194 -4.62 5.46 9.62
N ALA A 195 -5.04 4.98 8.44
CA ALA A 195 -6.19 4.07 8.32
C ALA A 195 -5.96 2.77 9.11
N LEU A 196 -4.75 2.22 9.09
CA LEU A 196 -4.39 1.05 9.90
C LEU A 196 -4.45 1.34 11.39
N LEU A 197 -3.89 2.46 11.83
CA LEU A 197 -3.90 2.86 13.24
C LEU A 197 -5.33 2.90 13.80
N PHE A 198 -6.28 3.43 13.03
CA PHE A 198 -7.69 3.45 13.43
C PHE A 198 -8.39 2.09 13.30
N SER A 199 -7.88 1.20 12.46
CA SER A 199 -8.46 -0.12 12.26
C SER A 199 -8.08 -1.14 13.33
N ILE A 200 -7.02 -0.91 14.11
CA ILE A 200 -6.59 -1.81 15.18
C ILE A 200 -7.24 -1.35 16.49
N PRO A 201 -8.32 -2.00 16.96
CA PRO A 201 -9.05 -1.55 18.16
C PRO A 201 -8.21 -1.57 19.43
N GLN A 202 -7.21 -2.47 19.51
CA GLN A 202 -6.29 -2.55 20.64
C GLN A 202 -5.43 -1.29 20.77
N LEU A 203 -4.93 -0.76 19.64
CA LEU A 203 -4.11 0.44 19.63
C LEU A 203 -4.93 1.68 20.01
N LYS A 204 -6.18 1.73 19.54
CA LYS A 204 -7.13 2.78 19.92
C LYS A 204 -7.35 2.81 21.44
N ASN A 205 -7.53 1.65 22.07
CA ASN A 205 -7.70 1.58 23.54
C ASN A 205 -6.44 2.01 24.29
N ILE A 206 -5.24 1.64 23.82
CA ILE A 206 -3.97 2.08 24.42
C ILE A 206 -3.84 3.61 24.33
N ILE A 207 -4.10 4.20 23.16
CA ILE A 207 -4.03 5.66 22.96
C ILE A 207 -5.04 6.41 23.83
N LEU A 208 -6.27 5.90 23.94
CA LEU A 208 -7.30 6.50 24.80
C LEU A 208 -6.90 6.44 26.27
N ASN A 209 -6.35 5.30 26.73
CA ASN A 209 -5.88 5.15 28.10
C ASN A 209 -4.71 6.10 28.42
N LEU A 210 -3.75 6.26 27.50
CA LEU A 210 -2.65 7.21 27.66
C LEU A 210 -3.13 8.67 27.74
N ARG A 211 -4.20 9.01 27.02
CA ARG A 211 -4.81 10.35 27.07
C ARG A 211 -5.47 10.62 28.42
N THR A 212 -6.18 9.64 28.97
CA THR A 212 -6.83 9.77 30.30
C THR A 212 -5.81 9.87 31.43
N THR A 213 -4.66 9.20 31.34
CA THR A 213 -3.60 9.32 32.37
C THR A 213 -2.96 10.71 32.38
N LYS A 214 -2.83 11.37 31.21
CA LYS A 214 -2.29 12.73 31.13
C LYS A 214 -3.24 13.81 31.67
N THR A 215 -4.55 13.56 31.70
CA THR A 215 -5.54 14.50 32.24
C THR A 215 -5.74 14.40 33.75
N VAL A 216 -5.12 13.41 34.41
CA VAL A 216 -5.24 13.16 35.87
C VAL A 216 -3.93 13.52 36.61
N ALA A 217 -2.89 13.98 35.90
CA ALA A 217 -1.71 14.54 36.52
C ALA A 217 -1.99 16.02 36.91
N PRO A 218 -2.00 16.38 38.20
CA PRO A 218 -2.24 17.74 38.69
C PRO A 218 -1.08 18.69 38.38
#